data_AF-A0A918ZM31-F1
#
_entry.id   AF-A0A918ZM31-F1
#
_cell.length_a   1.000
_cell.length_b   1.000
_cell.length_c   1.000
_cell.angle_alpha   90.00
_cell.angle_beta   90.00
_cell.angle_gamma   90.00
#
_symmetry.space_group_name_H-M   'P 1'
#
loop_
_entity.id
_entity.type
_entity.pdbx_description
1 polymer ?
#
loop_
_entity_poly.entity_id
_entity_poly.type
_entity_poly.pdbx_seq_one_letter_code
_entity_poly.pdbx_strand_id
1 'polypeptide(L)'
;MATPLDEYEEAEDRYIAAATGRALAVEHWLLSAADDSSWARSEWRESGVALLRCGTLFGVIRISGEVVRAAAGTEDPYGVDAFLARAMLGGPVFTDTVTRRYYVMVSPSTGSRSEWTRRSDKDAEYLGRSHYLGVPSVHATSPDGPRAYWCVPMAGAGELASAEAVSQLLSVGRYRLACTEEASC
;
A
#
# COMPACT_ATOMS: atom_id res chain seq x y z
N MET A 1 -33.99 -22.87 20.27
CA MET A 1 -32.91 -23.29 19.35
C MET A 1 -32.86 -22.23 18.27
N ALA A 2 -31.75 -21.53 18.13
CA ALA A 2 -31.53 -20.65 16.99
C ALA A 2 -31.59 -21.50 15.71
N THR A 3 -32.20 -20.98 14.65
CA THR A 3 -32.16 -21.63 13.35
C THR A 3 -30.79 -21.37 12.71
N PRO A 4 -30.33 -22.21 11.76
CA PRO A 4 -29.06 -21.98 11.08
C PRO A 4 -28.93 -20.58 10.46
N LEU A 5 -30.04 -19.98 9.98
CA LEU A 5 -30.06 -18.63 9.42
C LEU A 5 -29.76 -17.56 10.48
N ASP A 6 -30.29 -17.70 11.70
CA ASP A 6 -30.00 -16.78 12.81
C ASP A 6 -28.50 -16.83 13.18
N GLU A 7 -27.89 -18.01 13.15
CA GLU A 7 -26.45 -18.18 13.39
C GLU A 7 -25.58 -17.55 12.29
N TYR A 8 -26.03 -17.57 11.03
CA TYR A 8 -25.34 -16.90 9.91
C TYR A 8 -25.42 -15.38 10.01
N GLU A 9 -26.59 -14.82 10.28
CA GLU A 9 -26.79 -13.38 10.44
C GLU A 9 -25.94 -12.83 11.61
N GLU A 10 -25.93 -13.52 12.76
CA GLU A 10 -25.08 -13.14 13.90
C GLU A 10 -23.57 -13.24 13.59
N ALA A 11 -23.15 -14.19 12.76
CA ALA A 11 -21.75 -14.32 12.33
C ALA A 11 -21.36 -13.20 11.36
N GLU A 12 -22.25 -12.85 10.43
CA GLU A 12 -22.08 -11.76 9.47
C GLU A 12 -21.99 -10.39 10.19
N ASP A 13 -22.91 -10.10 11.09
CA ASP A 13 -22.90 -8.86 11.88
C ASP A 13 -21.61 -8.69 12.70
N ARG A 14 -21.15 -9.78 13.34
CA ARG A 14 -19.87 -9.78 14.07
C ARG A 14 -18.68 -9.55 13.14
N TYR A 15 -18.69 -10.14 11.95
CA TYR A 15 -17.64 -9.94 10.96
C TYR A 15 -17.60 -8.49 10.46
N ILE A 16 -18.76 -7.91 10.15
CA ILE A 16 -18.89 -6.51 9.74
C ILE A 16 -18.40 -5.59 10.85
N ALA A 17 -18.86 -5.78 12.09
CA ALA A 17 -18.43 -4.97 13.23
C ALA A 17 -16.90 -5.06 13.45
N ALA A 18 -16.31 -6.26 13.32
CA ALA A 18 -14.87 -6.44 13.41
C ALA A 18 -14.13 -5.75 12.26
N ALA A 19 -14.65 -5.82 11.03
CA ALA A 19 -14.06 -5.15 9.86
C ALA A 19 -14.13 -3.62 9.99
N THR A 20 -15.26 -3.07 10.43
CA THR A 20 -15.41 -1.64 10.73
C THR A 20 -14.48 -1.21 11.85
N GLY A 21 -14.37 -2.00 12.93
CA GLY A 21 -13.44 -1.75 14.02
C GLY A 21 -11.98 -1.71 13.55
N ARG A 22 -11.58 -2.64 12.68
CA ARG A 22 -10.24 -2.64 12.05
C ARG A 22 -10.01 -1.41 11.18
N ALA A 23 -10.96 -1.05 10.33
CA ALA A 23 -10.84 0.13 9.47
C ALA A 23 -10.68 1.42 10.29
N LEU A 24 -11.46 1.58 11.36
CA LEU A 24 -11.33 2.72 12.28
C LEU A 24 -9.97 2.75 12.99
N ALA A 25 -9.45 1.59 13.41
CA ALA A 25 -8.14 1.50 14.03
C ALA A 25 -7.02 1.88 13.06
N VAL A 26 -7.10 1.42 11.80
CA VAL A 26 -6.17 1.79 10.72
C VAL A 26 -6.26 3.29 10.43
N GLU A 27 -7.47 3.84 10.30
CA GLU A 27 -7.69 5.28 10.08
C GLU A 27 -7.01 6.10 11.18
N HIS A 28 -7.27 5.77 12.44
CA HIS A 28 -6.70 6.47 13.59
C HIS A 28 -5.17 6.39 13.62
N TRP A 29 -4.62 5.20 13.36
CA TRP A 29 -3.18 4.99 13.33
C TRP A 29 -2.49 5.80 12.23
N LEU A 30 -3.05 5.80 11.01
CA LEU A 30 -2.53 6.61 9.90
C LEU A 30 -2.61 8.12 10.20
N LEU A 31 -3.74 8.61 10.71
CA LEU A 31 -3.90 10.04 11.04
C LEU A 31 -2.99 10.50 12.18
N SER A 32 -2.51 9.59 13.02
CA SER A 32 -1.51 9.94 14.04
C SER A 32 -0.13 10.27 13.45
N ALA A 33 0.10 10.01 12.15
CA ALA A 33 1.25 10.51 11.40
C ALA A 33 1.06 11.93 10.84
N ALA A 34 -0.14 12.51 10.92
CA ALA A 34 -0.38 13.88 10.47
C ALA A 34 0.07 14.89 11.54
N ASP A 35 0.53 16.06 11.10
CA ASP A 35 0.81 17.17 12.02
C ASP A 35 -0.49 17.71 12.66
N ASP A 36 -1.60 17.68 11.90
CA ASP A 36 -2.97 17.93 12.38
C ASP A 36 -3.91 16.81 11.89
N SER A 37 -4.26 15.90 12.81
CA SER A 37 -5.13 14.75 12.50
C SER A 37 -6.56 15.14 12.12
N SER A 38 -7.07 16.29 12.59
CA SER A 38 -8.42 16.75 12.28
C SER A 38 -8.49 17.30 10.86
N TRP A 39 -7.47 18.07 10.46
CA TRP A 39 -7.31 18.55 9.10
C TRP A 39 -7.14 17.39 8.12
N ALA A 40 -6.22 16.47 8.39
CA ALA A 40 -5.98 15.29 7.55
C ALA A 40 -7.23 14.42 7.37
N ARG A 41 -8.07 14.29 8.41
CA ARG A 41 -9.37 13.61 8.29
C ARG A 41 -10.32 14.34 7.34
N SER A 42 -10.37 15.67 7.40
CA SER A 42 -11.17 16.46 6.45
C SER A 42 -10.65 16.30 5.03
N GLU A 43 -9.33 16.30 4.81
CA GLU A 43 -8.73 16.04 3.49
C GLU A 43 -9.14 14.67 2.93
N TRP A 44 -9.17 13.62 3.74
CA TRP A 44 -9.68 12.32 3.30
C TRP A 44 -11.15 12.35 2.90
N ARG A 45 -11.99 13.07 3.65
CA ARG A 45 -13.43 13.17 3.35
C ARG A 45 -13.70 13.97 2.08
N GLU A 46 -12.94 15.04 1.87
CA GLU A 46 -13.17 15.99 0.78
C GLU A 46 -12.46 15.59 -0.52
N SER A 47 -11.23 15.08 -0.42
CA SER A 47 -10.35 14.81 -1.57
C SER A 47 -9.97 13.34 -1.73
N GLY A 48 -10.30 12.48 -0.76
CA GLY A 48 -9.96 11.06 -0.77
C GLY A 48 -8.49 10.76 -0.45
N VAL A 49 -7.66 11.77 -0.22
CA VAL A 49 -6.22 11.65 0.09
C VAL A 49 -5.87 12.61 1.23
N ALA A 50 -5.02 12.21 2.16
CA ALA A 50 -4.53 13.06 3.24
C ALA A 50 -3.00 13.10 3.25
N LEU A 51 -2.41 14.25 3.59
CA LEU A 51 -0.96 14.41 3.62
C LEU A 51 -0.39 13.93 4.96
N LEU A 52 0.36 12.82 4.96
CA LEU A 52 0.91 12.20 6.16
C LEU A 52 2.44 12.28 6.18
N ARG A 53 3.04 12.43 7.37
CA ARG A 53 4.49 12.46 7.56
C ARG A 53 5.07 11.05 7.57
N CYS A 54 6.07 10.81 6.72
CA CYS A 54 6.83 9.56 6.72
C CYS A 54 7.95 9.56 7.77
N GLY A 55 8.44 8.38 8.13
CA GLY A 55 9.66 8.15 8.92
C GLY A 55 9.50 8.07 10.43
N THR A 56 8.29 8.25 10.97
CA THR A 56 7.99 8.05 12.39
C THR A 56 7.23 6.74 12.62
N LEU A 57 6.02 6.63 12.08
CA LEU A 57 5.18 5.42 12.22
C LEU A 57 5.46 4.40 11.13
N PHE A 58 5.70 4.88 9.91
CA PHE A 58 6.04 4.08 8.74
C PHE A 58 7.06 4.80 7.87
N GLY A 59 7.87 4.04 7.15
CA GLY A 59 8.50 4.51 5.92
C GLY A 59 7.69 4.06 4.71
N VAL A 60 8.03 4.57 3.53
CA VAL A 60 7.40 4.12 2.29
C VAL A 60 8.46 3.84 1.24
N ILE A 61 8.31 2.76 0.49
CA ILE A 61 9.09 2.52 -0.71
C ILE A 61 8.22 2.87 -1.90
N ARG A 62 8.63 3.90 -2.65
CA ARG A 62 8.01 4.31 -3.91
C ARG A 62 8.64 3.53 -5.05
N ILE A 63 7.84 2.77 -5.79
CA ILE A 63 8.28 1.89 -6.87
C ILE A 63 7.69 2.37 -8.19
N SER A 64 8.46 2.29 -9.29
CA SER A 64 7.94 2.53 -10.64
C SER A 64 6.87 1.51 -11.00
N GLY A 65 5.78 1.98 -11.64
CA GLY A 65 4.74 1.07 -12.08
C GLY A 65 5.21 0.08 -13.14
N GLU A 66 6.24 0.44 -13.92
CA GLU A 66 6.86 -0.45 -14.90
C GLU A 66 7.49 -1.69 -14.23
N VAL A 67 8.26 -1.51 -13.15
CA VAL A 67 8.85 -2.63 -12.40
C VAL A 67 7.77 -3.50 -11.77
N VAL A 68 6.73 -2.89 -11.20
CA VAL A 68 5.61 -3.64 -10.60
C VAL A 68 4.85 -4.46 -11.64
N ARG A 69 4.51 -3.88 -12.79
CA ARG A 69 3.75 -4.57 -13.84
C ARG A 69 4.59 -5.63 -14.55
N ALA A 70 5.89 -5.39 -14.75
CA ALA A 70 6.81 -6.43 -15.20
C ALA A 70 6.85 -7.61 -14.22
N ALA A 71 6.95 -7.34 -12.91
CA ALA A 71 6.92 -8.38 -11.88
C ALA A 71 5.56 -9.11 -11.82
N ALA A 72 4.45 -8.41 -12.07
CA ALA A 72 3.12 -9.02 -12.14
C ALA A 72 2.91 -9.84 -13.43
N GLY A 73 3.57 -9.46 -14.53
CA GLY A 73 3.37 -10.05 -15.86
C GLY A 73 2.03 -9.64 -16.49
N THR A 74 1.45 -8.51 -16.06
CA THR A 74 0.16 -8.02 -16.55
C THR A 74 0.09 -6.51 -16.44
N GLU A 75 -0.67 -5.89 -17.35
CA GLU A 75 -1.03 -4.47 -17.32
C GLU A 75 -2.42 -4.23 -16.72
N ASP A 76 -3.21 -5.29 -16.51
CA ASP A 76 -4.54 -5.21 -15.88
C ASP A 76 -4.42 -4.83 -14.40
N PRO A 77 -5.01 -3.70 -13.94
CA PRO A 77 -4.91 -3.24 -12.56
C PRO A 77 -5.35 -4.29 -11.53
N TYR A 78 -6.46 -4.99 -11.80
CA TYR A 78 -6.97 -6.04 -10.91
C TYR A 78 -5.98 -7.22 -10.79
N GLY A 79 -5.39 -7.63 -11.91
CA GLY A 79 -4.33 -8.63 -11.92
C GLY A 79 -3.07 -8.20 -11.16
N VAL A 80 -2.70 -6.92 -11.25
CA VAL A 80 -1.57 -6.36 -10.48
C VAL A 80 -1.87 -6.36 -8.98
N ASP A 81 -3.06 -5.94 -8.56
CA ASP A 81 -3.46 -5.92 -7.16
C ASP A 81 -3.45 -7.32 -6.54
N ALA A 82 -4.02 -8.31 -7.25
CA ALA A 82 -4.01 -9.70 -6.83
C ALA A 82 -2.58 -10.27 -6.75
N PHE A 83 -1.68 -9.86 -7.64
CA PHE A 83 -0.27 -10.20 -7.54
C PHE A 83 0.40 -9.54 -6.32
N LEU A 84 0.19 -8.25 -6.10
CA LEU A 84 0.78 -7.51 -4.98
C LEU A 84 0.33 -8.07 -3.63
N ALA A 85 -0.94 -8.44 -3.48
CA ALA A 85 -1.46 -9.05 -2.26
C ALA A 85 -0.68 -10.31 -1.87
N ARG A 86 -0.34 -11.14 -2.86
CA ARG A 86 0.47 -12.36 -2.66
C ARG A 86 1.94 -12.03 -2.44
N ALA A 87 2.52 -11.18 -3.29
CA ALA A 87 3.94 -10.84 -3.26
C ALA A 87 4.34 -10.14 -1.95
N MET A 88 3.45 -9.32 -1.39
CA MET A 88 3.67 -8.57 -0.15
C MET A 88 3.23 -9.32 1.11
N LEU A 89 2.74 -10.55 0.99
CA LEU A 89 2.21 -11.35 2.10
C LEU A 89 1.13 -10.58 2.91
N GLY A 90 0.26 -9.85 2.20
CA GLY A 90 -0.76 -8.97 2.81
C GLY A 90 -0.25 -7.62 3.32
N GLY A 91 1.03 -7.29 3.12
CA GLY A 91 1.60 -5.99 3.46
C GLY A 91 0.98 -4.84 2.64
N PRO A 92 0.73 -3.67 3.25
CA PRO A 92 -0.02 -2.59 2.62
C PRO A 92 0.68 -1.93 1.44
N VAL A 93 -0.08 -1.81 0.35
CA VAL A 93 0.34 -1.14 -0.89
C VAL A 93 -0.80 -0.29 -1.40
N PHE A 94 -0.48 0.94 -1.79
CA PHE A 94 -1.39 1.77 -2.57
C PHE A 94 -0.70 2.28 -3.83
N THR A 95 -1.49 2.71 -4.79
CA THR A 95 -1.00 3.28 -6.04
C THR A 95 -1.58 4.66 -6.27
N ASP A 96 -0.87 5.45 -7.07
CA ASP A 96 -1.39 6.68 -7.67
C ASP A 96 -1.40 6.49 -9.19
N THR A 97 -2.60 6.43 -9.76
CA THR A 97 -2.82 6.11 -11.17
C THR A 97 -2.29 7.18 -12.11
N VAL A 98 -2.19 8.44 -11.66
CA VAL A 98 -1.66 9.56 -12.45
C VAL A 98 -0.15 9.49 -12.54
N THR A 99 0.53 9.27 -11.41
CA THR A 99 2.00 9.16 -11.39
C THR A 99 2.50 7.78 -11.80
N ARG A 100 1.60 6.78 -11.88
CA ARG A 100 1.90 5.37 -12.16
C ARG A 100 2.99 4.84 -11.22
N ARG A 101 2.88 5.19 -9.95
CA ARG A 101 3.80 4.75 -8.89
C ARG A 101 3.03 3.95 -7.84
N TYR A 102 3.67 2.91 -7.33
CA TYR A 102 3.19 2.12 -6.22
C TYR A 102 3.97 2.49 -4.95
N TYR A 103 3.28 2.49 -3.83
CA TYR A 103 3.78 2.92 -2.53
C TYR A 103 3.56 1.81 -1.54
N VAL A 104 4.65 1.15 -1.15
CA VAL A 104 4.61 0.07 -0.16
C VAL A 104 4.96 0.65 1.20
N MET A 105 4.06 0.51 2.18
CA MET A 105 4.36 1.00 3.53
C MET A 105 5.16 -0.05 4.29
N VAL A 106 6.28 0.37 4.86
CA VAL A 106 7.26 -0.50 5.52
C VAL A 106 7.66 0.08 6.87
N SER A 107 8.32 -0.72 7.71
CA SER A 107 8.92 -0.21 8.94
C SER A 107 9.87 0.97 8.66
N PRO A 108 9.90 2.02 9.51
CA PRO A 108 10.88 3.11 9.39
C PRO A 108 12.34 2.63 9.43
N SER A 109 12.61 1.49 10.08
CA SER A 109 13.96 0.89 10.15
C SER A 109 14.46 0.36 8.79
N THR A 110 13.57 0.16 7.81
CA THR A 110 13.92 -0.26 6.45
C THR A 110 14.89 0.72 5.80
N GLY A 111 14.75 2.03 6.05
CA GLY A 111 15.65 3.06 5.53
C GLY A 111 17.11 2.96 5.99
N SER A 112 17.39 2.18 7.05
CA SER A 112 18.76 1.95 7.53
C SER A 112 19.46 0.80 6.82
N ARG A 113 18.77 0.02 5.97
CA ARG A 113 19.40 -1.09 5.25
C ARG A 113 20.28 -0.60 4.09
N SER A 114 21.31 -1.37 3.77
CA SER A 114 22.32 -0.98 2.77
C SER A 114 21.76 -0.70 1.38
N GLU A 115 20.70 -1.41 0.99
CA GLU A 115 20.01 -1.28 -0.29
C GLU A 115 19.18 0.03 -0.39
N TRP A 116 18.80 0.63 0.74
CA TRP A 116 17.98 1.85 0.81
C TRP A 116 18.77 3.09 1.27
N THR A 117 20.02 2.92 1.70
CA THR A 117 20.89 4.03 2.16
C THR A 117 21.67 4.69 1.02
N ARG A 118 21.78 4.04 -0.14
CA ARG A 118 22.43 4.61 -1.33
C ARG A 118 21.44 5.48 -2.13
N ARG A 119 21.98 6.38 -2.97
CA ARG A 119 21.20 7.32 -3.80
C ARG A 119 20.02 6.64 -4.50
N SER A 120 18.89 7.34 -4.58
CA SER A 120 17.64 6.90 -5.19
C SER A 120 17.86 6.23 -6.53
N ASP A 121 17.28 5.05 -6.68
CA ASP A 121 17.21 4.32 -7.93
C ASP A 121 16.00 4.83 -8.74
N LYS A 122 16.10 4.82 -10.08
CA LYS A 122 14.97 5.18 -10.96
C LYS A 122 13.75 4.28 -10.71
N ASP A 123 14.02 3.05 -10.30
CA ASP A 123 13.03 2.00 -10.10
C ASP A 123 12.36 2.09 -8.73
N ALA A 124 13.13 2.45 -7.69
CA ALA A 124 12.64 2.44 -6.32
C ALA A 124 13.38 3.43 -5.41
N GLU A 125 12.65 4.04 -4.49
CA GLU A 125 13.19 4.99 -3.52
C GLU A 125 12.50 4.85 -2.16
N TYR A 126 13.30 4.95 -1.09
CA TYR A 126 12.79 5.01 0.27
C TYR A 126 12.45 6.45 0.69
N LEU A 127 11.22 6.64 1.16
CA LEU A 127 10.67 7.89 1.69
C LEU A 127 10.59 7.81 3.22
N GLY A 128 11.50 8.50 3.91
CA GLY A 128 11.62 8.55 5.37
C GLY A 128 11.27 9.90 6.00
N ARG A 129 11.97 10.25 7.09
CA ARG A 129 11.66 11.37 8.02
C ARG A 129 11.46 12.76 7.41
N SER A 130 11.98 13.01 6.22
CA SER A 130 11.90 14.31 5.54
C SER A 130 10.82 14.37 4.46
N HIS A 131 9.98 13.35 4.35
CA HIS A 131 8.96 13.24 3.32
C HIS A 131 7.55 13.34 3.91
N TYR A 132 6.69 13.97 3.13
CA TYR A 132 5.25 13.88 3.29
C TYR A 132 4.69 13.13 2.09
N LEU A 133 3.66 12.33 2.31
CA LEU A 133 3.04 11.51 1.29
C LEU A 133 1.53 11.65 1.36
N GLY A 134 0.91 11.88 0.21
CA GLY A 134 -0.54 11.76 0.07
C GLY A 134 -0.92 10.29 0.18
N VAL A 135 -1.61 9.92 1.25
CA VAL A 135 -2.09 8.56 1.50
C VAL A 135 -3.59 8.52 1.25
N PRO A 136 -4.11 7.58 0.45
CA PRO A 136 -5.53 7.50 0.18
C PRO A 136 -6.34 7.10 1.42
N SER A 137 -7.61 7.48 1.43
CA SER A 137 -8.57 7.03 2.44
C SER A 137 -8.55 5.51 2.55
N VAL A 138 -8.71 4.98 3.76
CA VAL A 138 -8.71 3.52 4.03
C VAL A 138 -9.81 2.75 3.28
N HIS A 139 -10.83 3.47 2.79
CA HIS A 139 -11.95 2.90 2.03
C HIS A 139 -11.73 2.92 0.51
N ALA A 140 -10.67 3.57 0.03
CA ALA A 140 -10.34 3.61 -1.40
C ALA A 140 -9.62 2.32 -1.80
N THR A 141 -10.33 1.26 -2.15
CA THR A 141 -9.75 -0.08 -2.42
C THR A 141 -10.08 -0.63 -3.81
N SER A 142 -10.50 0.23 -4.75
CA SER A 142 -10.89 -0.19 -6.10
C SER A 142 -10.13 0.59 -7.17
N PRO A 143 -9.61 -0.09 -8.22
CA PRO A 143 -9.00 0.54 -9.39
C PRO A 143 -9.92 1.50 -10.14
N ASP A 144 -11.24 1.24 -10.12
CA ASP A 144 -12.24 2.08 -10.79
C ASP A 144 -12.63 3.31 -9.97
N GLY A 145 -12.06 3.46 -8.78
CA GLY A 145 -12.40 4.50 -7.83
C GLY A 145 -11.53 5.76 -7.95
N PRO A 146 -11.05 6.30 -6.84
CA PRO A 146 -10.29 7.55 -6.83
C PRO A 146 -8.90 7.41 -7.47
N ARG A 147 -8.27 8.55 -7.75
CA ARG A 147 -6.90 8.64 -8.30
C ARG A 147 -5.90 7.75 -7.56
N ALA A 148 -6.00 7.67 -6.25
CA ALA A 148 -5.14 6.83 -5.43
C ALA A 148 -5.99 5.85 -4.62
N TYR A 149 -5.60 4.57 -4.62
CA TYR A 149 -6.33 3.51 -3.93
C TYR A 149 -5.36 2.44 -3.41
N TRP A 150 -5.80 1.71 -2.39
CA TRP A 150 -5.11 0.57 -1.81
C TRP A 150 -5.26 -0.66 -2.71
N CYS A 151 -4.17 -1.03 -3.38
CA CYS A 151 -4.00 -2.32 -4.05
C CYS A 151 -4.03 -3.48 -3.02
N VAL A 152 -3.41 -3.24 -1.86
CA VAL A 152 -3.40 -4.15 -0.71
C VAL A 152 -3.71 -3.30 0.53
N PRO A 153 -4.94 -3.37 1.07
CA PRO A 153 -5.30 -2.63 2.29
C PRO A 153 -4.47 -3.07 3.49
N MET A 154 -4.32 -2.17 4.48
CA MET A 154 -3.76 -2.55 5.77
C MET A 154 -4.70 -3.54 6.48
N ALA A 155 -4.19 -4.71 6.85
CA ALA A 155 -4.95 -5.71 7.60
C ALA A 155 -5.21 -5.29 9.06
N GLY A 156 -4.35 -4.45 9.64
CA GLY A 156 -4.50 -3.87 10.96
C GLY A 156 -3.65 -2.62 11.18
N ALA A 157 -3.92 -1.89 12.26
CA ALA A 157 -3.14 -0.72 12.64
C ALA A 157 -1.66 -1.09 12.86
N GLY A 158 -0.75 -0.42 12.15
CA GLY A 158 0.68 -0.70 12.23
C GLY A 158 1.16 -1.98 11.55
N GLU A 159 0.29 -2.72 10.87
CA GLU A 159 0.70 -3.85 10.05
C GLU A 159 1.31 -3.33 8.74
N LEU A 160 2.62 -3.55 8.59
CA LEU A 160 3.44 -3.00 7.51
C LEU A 160 4.09 -4.14 6.70
N ALA A 161 4.44 -3.84 5.46
CA ALA A 161 5.05 -4.81 4.56
C ALA A 161 6.49 -5.12 4.97
N SER A 162 6.93 -6.35 4.66
CA SER A 162 8.32 -6.78 4.83
C SER A 162 9.23 -6.12 3.79
N ALA A 163 10.40 -5.66 4.24
CA ALA A 163 11.42 -5.13 3.35
C ALA A 163 11.97 -6.20 2.39
N GLU A 164 12.05 -7.46 2.83
CA GLU A 164 12.46 -8.60 2.00
C GLU A 164 11.48 -8.83 0.84
N ALA A 165 10.18 -8.78 1.12
CA ALA A 165 9.14 -8.93 0.10
C ALA A 165 9.28 -7.85 -0.98
N VAL A 166 9.56 -6.60 -0.59
CA VAL A 166 9.81 -5.50 -1.52
C VAL A 166 11.09 -5.73 -2.33
N SER A 167 12.19 -6.15 -1.70
CA SER A 167 13.43 -6.45 -2.42
C SER A 167 13.24 -7.58 -3.44
N GLN A 168 12.49 -8.63 -3.10
CA GLN A 168 12.17 -9.73 -4.03
C GLN A 168 11.32 -9.26 -5.22
N LEU A 169 10.29 -8.45 -4.96
CA LEU A 169 9.47 -7.84 -6.01
C LEU A 169 10.35 -7.05 -7.00
N LEU A 170 11.26 -6.22 -6.49
CA LEU A 170 12.16 -5.43 -7.34
C LEU A 170 13.10 -6.30 -8.16
N SER A 171 13.68 -7.34 -7.54
CA SER A 171 14.55 -8.28 -8.26
C SER A 171 13.83 -8.95 -9.42
N VAL A 172 12.61 -9.45 -9.20
CA VAL A 172 11.80 -10.11 -10.25
C VAL A 172 11.41 -9.12 -11.35
N GLY A 173 10.94 -7.93 -10.99
CA GLY A 173 10.51 -6.92 -11.96
C GLY A 173 11.66 -6.45 -12.85
N ARG A 174 12.82 -6.13 -12.24
CA ARG A 174 14.02 -5.72 -12.98
C ARG A 174 14.53 -6.80 -13.91
N TYR A 175 14.55 -8.05 -13.45
CA TYR A 175 14.96 -9.19 -14.29
C TYR A 175 14.08 -9.29 -15.54
N ARG A 176 12.76 -9.19 -15.39
CA ARG A 176 11.82 -9.29 -16.52
C ARG A 176 11.91 -8.11 -17.48
N LEU A 177 12.17 -6.91 -16.98
CA LEU A 177 12.43 -5.74 -17.85
C LEU A 177 13.67 -5.96 -18.69
N ALA A 178 14.78 -6.40 -18.08
CA ALA A 178 16.01 -6.67 -18.82
C ALA A 178 15.82 -7.73 -19.92
N CYS A 179 15.11 -8.84 -19.62
CA CYS A 179 14.82 -9.86 -20.63
C CYS A 179 13.93 -9.36 -21.79
N THR A 180 13.05 -8.38 -21.53
CA THR A 180 12.17 -7.81 -22.56
C THR A 180 12.93 -6.86 -23.48
N GLU A 181 13.84 -6.05 -22.92
CA GLU A 181 14.74 -5.18 -23.69
C GLU A 181 15.66 -6.00 -24.60
N GLU A 182 16.21 -7.11 -24.10
CA GLU A 182 17.06 -8.02 -24.88
C GLU A 182 16.30 -8.73 -26.01
N ALA A 183 15.02 -9.08 -25.81
CA ALA A 183 14.20 -9.73 -26.83
C ALA A 183 13.70 -8.76 -27.93
N SER A 184 13.80 -7.46 -27.71
CA SER A 184 13.41 -6.42 -28.68
C SER A 184 14.56 -5.96 -29.58
N CYS A 185 15.79 -6.46 -29.36
CA CYS A 185 16.98 -6.17 -30.16
C CYS A 185 17.20 -7.24 -31.24
#